data_AF-A0A968Z6R1-F1
#
_entry.id   AF-A0A968Z6R1-F1
#
_cell.length_a   1.000
_cell.length_b   1.000
_cell.length_c   1.000
_cell.angle_alpha   90.00
_cell.angle_beta   90.00
_cell.angle_gamma   90.00
#
_symmetry.space_group_name_H-M   'P 1'
#
loop_
_entity.id
_entity.type
_entity.pdbx_description
1 polymer ?
#
loop_
_entity_poly.entity_id
_entity_poly.type
_entity_poly.pdbx_seq_one_letter_code
_entity_poly.pdbx_strand_id
1 'polypeptide(L)' 'MAIAVGMIETLGFPAVVEAADAMVKAARVTLVGYEKIGSGRVTVIVRGDVSEVQ' A
#
# COMPACT_ATOMS: atom_id res chain seq x y z
N MET A 1 -19.23 -4.91 7.71
CA MET A 1 -18.45 -3.67 7.92
C MET A 1 -17.73 -3.33 6.62
N ALA A 2 -17.64 -2.06 6.26
CA ALA A 2 -16.88 -1.63 5.09
C ALA A 2 -15.38 -1.68 5.41
N ILE A 3 -14.57 -2.28 4.53
CA ILE A 3 -13.11 -2.39 4.69
C ILE A 3 -12.46 -1.21 3.96
N ALA A 4 -11.61 -0.45 4.65
CA ALA A 4 -10.88 0.70 4.11
C ALA A 4 -9.84 0.29 3.05
N VAL A 5 -9.41 1.25 2.25
CA VAL A 5 -8.34 1.11 1.26
C VAL A 5 -7.27 2.18 1.50
N GLY A 6 -6.02 1.75 1.59
CA GLY A 6 -4.85 2.61 1.66
C GLY A 6 -3.98 2.43 0.42
N MET A 7 -3.42 3.53 -0.08
CA MET A 7 -2.58 3.52 -1.27
C MET A 7 -1.38 4.45 -1.10
N ILE A 8 -0.19 3.98 -1.49
CA ILE A 8 1.00 4.83 -1.63
C ILE A 8 1.58 4.64 -3.03
N GLU A 9 1.89 5.75 -3.68
CA GLU A 9 2.52 5.79 -4.99
C GLU A 9 3.92 6.38 -4.88
N THR A 10 4.90 5.70 -5.50
CA THR A 10 6.30 6.11 -5.47
C THR A 10 6.90 6.11 -6.87
N LEU A 11 8.04 6.77 -7.02
CA LEU A 11 8.88 6.63 -8.20
C LEU A 11 9.89 5.49 -7.99
N GLY A 12 9.80 4.47 -8.83
CA GLY A 12 10.66 3.28 -8.79
C GLY A 12 10.11 2.16 -7.91
N PHE A 13 10.40 0.92 -8.31
CA PHE A 13 9.92 -0.26 -7.58
C PHE A 13 10.52 -0.44 -6.17
N PRO A 14 11.82 -0.15 -5.92
CA PRO A 14 12.37 -0.33 -4.57
C PRO A 14 11.68 0.53 -3.49
N ALA A 15 11.32 1.78 -3.83
CA ALA A 15 10.63 2.68 -2.90
C ALA A 15 9.22 2.17 -2.55
N VAL A 16 8.49 1.62 -3.53
CA VAL A 16 7.15 1.06 -3.26
C VAL A 16 7.23 -0.18 -2.36
N VAL A 17 8.29 -0.96 -2.47
CA VAL A 17 8.50 -2.16 -1.63
C VAL A 17 8.77 -1.77 -0.19
N GLU A 18 9.58 -0.73 0.04
CA GLU A 18 9.82 -0.20 1.38
C GLU A 18 8.53 0.34 2.01
N ALA A 19 7.73 1.10 1.26
CA ALA A 19 6.42 1.57 1.70
C ALA A 19 5.48 0.39 2.06
N ALA A 20 5.45 -0.66 1.23
CA ALA A 20 4.66 -1.86 1.47
C ALA A 20 5.06 -2.57 2.77
N ASP A 21 6.36 -2.75 3.00
CA ASP A 21 6.91 -3.38 4.21
C ASP A 21 6.57 -2.58 5.47
N ALA A 22 6.68 -1.25 5.42
CA ALA A 22 6.30 -0.37 6.51
C ALA A 22 4.79 -0.46 6.83
N MET A 23 3.93 -0.43 5.80
CA MET A 23 2.47 -0.53 5.97
C MET A 23 2.05 -1.81 6.70
N VAL A 24 2.53 -2.98 6.27
CA VAL A 24 2.10 -4.26 6.84
C VAL A 24 2.70 -4.53 8.23
N LYS A 25 3.77 -3.83 8.61
CA LYS A 25 4.36 -3.90 9.96
C LYS A 25 3.73 -2.93 10.94
N ALA A 26 3.20 -1.80 10.45
CA ALA A 26 2.63 -0.75 11.29
C ALA A 26 1.25 -1.12 11.85
N ALA A 27 0.46 -1.89 11.11
CA ALA A 27 -0.94 -2.16 11.45
C ALA A 27 -1.45 -3.49 10.88
N ARG A 28 -2.66 -3.90 11.29
CA ARG A 28 -3.35 -5.11 10.81
C ARG A 28 -4.00 -4.88 9.45
N VAL A 29 -3.17 -4.66 8.44
CA VAL A 29 -3.58 -4.49 7.06
C VAL A 29 -3.07 -5.62 6.17
N THR A 30 -3.82 -5.91 5.11
CA THR A 30 -3.43 -6.89 4.09
C THR A 30 -2.94 -6.15 2.86
N LEU A 31 -1.72 -6.44 2.41
CA LEU A 31 -1.24 -6.07 1.09
C LEU A 31 -2.06 -6.82 0.03
N VAL A 32 -2.86 -6.10 -0.75
CA VAL A 32 -3.71 -6.73 -1.78
C VAL A 32 -3.08 -6.75 -3.16
N GLY A 33 -2.09 -5.90 -3.40
CA GLY A 33 -1.35 -5.88 -4.66
C GLY A 33 -0.55 -4.61 -4.85
N TYR A 34 0.11 -4.53 -6.00
CA TYR A 34 0.74 -3.33 -6.50
C TYR A 34 0.44 -3.16 -8.00
N GLU A 35 0.38 -1.92 -8.46
CA GLU A 35 0.08 -1.57 -9.83
C GLU A 35 1.20 -0.73 -10.44
N LYS A 36 1.59 -1.10 -11.67
CA LYS A 36 2.53 -0.32 -12.48
C LYS A 36 1.74 0.54 -13.45
N ILE A 37 1.74 1.84 -13.24
CA ILE A 37 0.91 2.79 -13.99
C ILE A 37 1.68 3.56 -15.08
N GLY A 38 3.00 3.37 -15.18
CA GLY A 38 3.85 4.01 -16.19
C GLY A 38 4.76 5.10 -15.64
N SER A 39 5.64 5.65 -16.47
CA SER A 39 6.61 6.71 -16.10
C SER A 39 7.46 6.38 -14.86
N GLY A 40 7.74 5.09 -14.65
CA GLY A 40 8.46 4.61 -13.47
C GLY A 40 7.67 4.67 -12.17
N ARG A 41 6.38 5.00 -12.19
CA ARG A 41 5.52 5.08 -11.00
C ARG A 41 4.91 3.73 -10.67
N VAL A 42 4.91 3.39 -9.39
CA VAL A 42 4.32 2.16 -8.88
C VAL A 42 3.53 2.47 -7.62
N THR A 43 2.35 1.86 -7.52
CA THR A 43 1.40 2.08 -6.43
C THR A 43 1.20 0.78 -5.67
N VAL A 44 1.31 0.81 -4.35
CA VAL A 44 0.95 -0.30 -3.47
C VAL A 44 -0.42 -0.07 -2.87
N ILE A 45 -1.20 -1.15 -2.67
CA ILE A 45 -2.57 -1.09 -2.18
C ILE A 45 -2.71 -2.02 -0.96
N VAL A 46 -3.26 -1.51 0.14
CA VAL A 46 -3.57 -2.28 1.36
C VAL A 46 -5.04 -2.18 1.73
N ARG A 47 -5.57 -3.18 2.43
CA ARG A 47 -6.95 -3.23 2.95
C ARG A 47 -6.96 -3.58 4.43
N GLY A 48 -7.86 -2.98 5.21
CA GLY A 48 -8.02 -3.25 6.65
C GLY A 48 -9.18 -2.47 7.26
N ASP A 49 -9.33 -2.56 8.58
CA ASP A 49 -10.23 -1.67 9.33
C ASP A 49 -9.79 -0.21 9.19
N VAL A 50 -10.72 0.73 9.28
CA VAL A 50 -10.44 2.17 9.06
C VAL A 50 -9.32 2.66 9.99
N SER A 51 -9.32 2.24 11.25
CA SER A 51 -8.29 2.62 12.24
C SER A 51 -6.91 2.03 11.96
N GLU A 52 -6.83 0.91 11.26
CA GLU A 52 -5.57 0.26 10.91
C GLU A 52 -4.98 0.83 9.62
N VAL A 53 -5.80 1.45 8.77
CA VAL A 53 -5.39 2.02 7.47
C VAL A 53 -4.98 3.49 7.57
N GLN A 54 -5.43 4.21 8.61
CA GLN A 54 -5.26 5.67 8.74
C GLN A 54 -3.91 6.10 9.31
#